data_AF-A0A963H7X8-F1
#
_entry.id   AF-A0A963H7X8-F1
#
_cell.length_a   1.000
_cell.length_b   1.000
_cell.length_c   1.000
_cell.angle_alpha   90.00
_cell.angle_beta   90.00
_cell.angle_gamma   90.00
#
_symmetry.space_group_name_H-M   'P 1'
#
loop_
_entity.id
_entity.type
_entity.pdbx_description
1 polymer ?
#
loop_
_entity_poly.entity_id
_entity_poly.type
_entity_poly.pdbx_seq_one_letter_code
_entity_poly.pdbx_strand_id
1 'polypeptide(L)' 'PTLRDLLEPAAQRPTVFWRGYDVYDQTRVGFVTDTPAAQRVGTKLDTGSRGGSNQGHEFGTALSAADKEALVEYLKTL' A
#
# COMPACT_ATOMS: atom_id res chain seq x y z
N PRO A 1 -1.32 -2.78 1.94
CA PRO A 1 -0.64 -1.85 1.01
C PRO A 1 -1.60 -0.72 0.61
N THR A 2 -1.04 0.41 0.21
CA THR A 2 -1.72 1.68 -0.03
C THR A 2 -1.09 2.39 -1.22
N LEU A 3 -1.76 3.39 -1.79
CA LEU A 3 -1.19 4.27 -2.82
C LEU A 3 0.08 4.94 -2.31
N ARG A 4 0.11 5.35 -1.03
CA ARG A 4 1.30 5.91 -0.39
C ARG A 4 2.48 4.93 -0.39
N ASP A 5 2.24 3.62 -0.28
CA ASP A 5 3.30 2.60 -0.35
C ASP A 5 3.91 2.49 -1.76
N LEU A 6 3.16 2.80 -2.82
CA LEU A 6 3.70 2.81 -4.19
C LEU A 6 4.74 3.91 -4.40
N LEU A 7 4.73 4.94 -3.56
CA LEU A 7 5.74 6.01 -3.54
C LEU A 7 6.95 5.68 -2.65
N GLU A 8 7.02 4.47 -2.09
CA GLU A 8 8.24 3.94 -1.48
C GLU A 8 8.90 2.91 -2.40
N PRO A 9 10.24 2.75 -2.31
CA PRO A 9 10.94 1.66 -2.99
C PRO A 9 10.28 0.32 -2.69
N ALA A 10 10.23 -0.61 -3.65
CA ALA A 10 9.54 -1.90 -3.47
C ALA A 10 10.03 -2.66 -2.22
N ALA A 11 11.31 -2.51 -1.88
CA ALA A 11 11.93 -3.10 -0.69
C ALA A 11 11.35 -2.59 0.65
N GLN A 12 10.69 -1.43 0.66
CA GLN A 12 10.08 -0.82 1.85
C GLN A 12 8.56 -1.01 1.91
N ARG A 13 7.97 -1.65 0.88
CA ARG A 13 6.53 -1.94 0.83
C ARG A 13 6.18 -3.15 1.70
N PRO A 14 4.95 -3.24 2.22
CA PRO A 14 4.49 -4.45 2.91
C PRO A 14 4.63 -5.69 2.02
N THR A 15 5.28 -6.73 2.55
CA THR A 15 5.47 -8.02 1.89
C THR A 15 4.42 -9.05 2.29
N VAL A 16 3.72 -8.81 3.40
CA VAL A 16 2.61 -9.64 3.89
C VAL A 16 1.48 -8.72 4.34
N PHE A 17 0.25 -9.00 3.90
CA PHE A 17 -0.91 -8.19 4.27
C PHE A 17 -2.23 -8.95 4.03
N TRP A 18 -3.32 -8.47 4.63
CA TRP A 18 -4.64 -9.10 4.55
C TRP A 18 -5.54 -8.34 3.58
N ARG A 19 -6.15 -9.08 2.63
CA ARG A 19 -7.02 -8.54 1.58
C ARG A 19 -8.48 -8.85 1.86
N GLY A 20 -9.40 -7.99 1.41
CA GLY A 20 -10.85 -8.20 1.57
C GLY A 20 -11.44 -7.62 2.85
N TYR A 21 -10.63 -6.96 3.69
CA TYR A 21 -11.14 -6.09 4.74
C TYR A 21 -11.37 -4.69 4.17
N ASP A 22 -12.59 -4.20 4.27
CA ASP A 22 -13.10 -3.04 3.53
C ASP A 22 -12.96 -1.70 4.28
N VAL A 23 -12.29 -1.70 5.43
CA VAL A 23 -11.95 -0.46 6.14
C VAL A 23 -10.87 0.30 5.37
N TYR A 24 -11.19 1.54 5.02
CA TYR A 24 -10.37 2.39 4.17
C TYR A 24 -9.54 3.41 4.98
N ASP A 25 -8.26 3.50 4.67
CA ASP A 25 -7.32 4.52 5.16
C ASP A 25 -7.33 5.70 4.17
N GLN A 26 -8.00 6.79 4.57
CA GLN A 26 -8.13 8.00 3.75
C GLN A 26 -6.84 8.81 3.65
N THR A 27 -5.90 8.65 4.59
CA THR A 27 -4.64 9.38 4.60
C THR A 27 -3.68 8.75 3.60
N ARG A 28 -3.46 7.44 3.71
CA ARG A 28 -2.53 6.70 2.84
C ARG A 28 -3.14 6.24 1.52
N VAL A 29 -4.47 6.33 1.40
CA VAL A 29 -5.27 5.94 0.22
C VAL A 29 -5.12 4.44 -0.07
N GLY A 30 -5.86 3.63 0.68
CA GLY A 30 -5.86 2.17 0.52
C GLY A 30 -6.63 1.48 1.64
N PHE A 31 -6.59 0.16 1.70
CA PHE A 31 -7.28 -0.59 2.76
C PHE A 31 -6.38 -0.76 3.98
N VAL A 32 -6.99 -0.80 5.17
CA VAL A 32 -6.35 -1.24 6.40
C VAL A 32 -6.09 -2.74 6.28
N THR A 33 -4.83 -3.15 6.29
CA THR A 33 -4.47 -4.54 5.97
C THR A 33 -3.76 -5.31 7.08
N ASP A 34 -3.48 -4.71 8.23
CA ASP A 34 -2.76 -5.38 9.32
C ASP A 34 -3.31 -5.01 10.70
N THR A 35 -4.53 -5.49 10.97
CA THR A 35 -5.18 -5.38 12.28
C THR A 35 -5.84 -6.71 12.62
N PRO A 36 -6.14 -7.01 13.90
CA PRO A 36 -6.85 -8.24 14.25
C PRO A 36 -8.18 -8.43 13.51
N ALA A 37 -8.88 -7.34 13.19
CA ALA A 37 -10.11 -7.39 12.38
C ALA A 37 -9.82 -7.75 10.92
N ALA A 38 -8.81 -7.12 10.31
CA ALA A 38 -8.37 -7.46 8.96
C ALA A 38 -7.88 -8.91 8.84
N GLN A 39 -7.19 -9.42 9.86
CA GLN A 39 -6.74 -10.81 9.94
C GLN A 39 -7.90 -11.80 10.05
N ARG A 40 -8.94 -11.44 10.81
CA ARG A 40 -10.11 -12.29 11.02
C ARG A 40 -10.98 -12.42 9.77
N VAL A 41 -11.13 -11.33 9.01
CA VAL A 41 -12.03 -11.26 7.86
C VAL A 41 -11.31 -11.53 6.54
N GLY A 42 -10.07 -11.05 6.43
CA GLY A 42 -9.35 -11.03 5.18
C GLY A 42 -8.62 -12.33 4.85
N THR A 43 -8.12 -12.38 3.62
CA THR A 43 -7.23 -13.44 3.13
C THR A 43 -5.80 -12.93 3.08
N LYS A 44 -4.88 -13.65 3.72
CA LYS A 44 -3.45 -13.34 3.70
C LYS A 44 -2.91 -13.37 2.27
N LEU A 45 -2.21 -12.31 1.87
CA LEU A 45 -1.31 -12.29 0.72
C LEU A 45 0.13 -12.24 1.22
N ASP A 46 0.98 -13.05 0.60
CA ASP A 46 2.44 -13.02 0.73
C ASP A 46 3.04 -12.74 -0.64
N THR A 47 3.82 -11.65 -0.75
CA THR A 47 4.39 -11.21 -2.03
C THR A 47 5.51 -12.11 -2.55
N GLY A 48 6.03 -13.00 -1.71
CA GLY A 48 6.97 -14.06 -2.11
C GLY A 48 6.28 -15.25 -2.80
N SER A 49 4.95 -15.33 -2.76
CA SER A 49 4.19 -16.39 -3.45
C SER A 49 4.22 -16.21 -4.97
N ARG A 50 4.11 -17.32 -5.71
CA ARG A 50 4.06 -17.30 -7.18
C ARG A 50 2.91 -16.39 -7.65
N GLY A 51 3.26 -15.35 -8.42
CA GLY A 51 2.29 -14.37 -8.94
C GLY A 51 1.85 -13.29 -7.94
N GLY A 52 2.42 -13.24 -6.73
CA GLY A 52 2.10 -12.25 -5.69
C GLY A 52 3.06 -11.07 -5.60
N SER A 53 4.06 -10.99 -6.48
CA SER A 53 5.14 -10.00 -6.42
C SER A 53 4.65 -8.56 -6.29
N ASN A 54 5.29 -7.78 -5.41
CA ASN A 54 5.08 -6.34 -5.23
C ASN A 54 6.11 -5.48 -5.97
N GLN A 55 6.87 -6.09 -6.89
CA GLN A 55 7.95 -5.44 -7.63
C GLN A 55 7.43 -4.51 -8.74
N GLY A 56 8.34 -3.66 -9.23
CA GLY A 56 8.04 -2.65 -10.25
C GLY A 56 7.56 -1.34 -9.66
N HIS A 57 7.25 -0.37 -10.53
CA HIS A 57 6.82 0.98 -10.12
C HIS A 57 7.87 1.66 -9.20
N GLU A 58 9.12 1.73 -9.63
CA GLU A 58 10.23 2.36 -8.88
C GLU A 58 10.36 3.87 -9.15
N PHE A 59 9.42 4.46 -9.87
CA PHE A 59 9.39 5.90 -10.11
C PHE A 59 8.71 6.65 -8.95
N GLY A 60 9.13 7.89 -8.70
CA GLY A 60 8.62 8.71 -7.61
C GLY A 60 9.11 8.31 -6.21
N THR A 61 9.87 7.21 -6.08
CA THR A 61 10.35 6.69 -4.79
C THR A 61 11.41 7.57 -4.14
N ALA A 62 12.15 8.34 -4.95
CA ALA A 62 13.17 9.29 -4.52
C ALA A 62 12.64 10.71 -4.25
N LEU A 63 11.33 10.95 -4.39
CA LEU A 63 10.72 12.23 -4.02
C LEU A 63 10.91 12.52 -2.53
N SER A 64 10.87 13.80 -2.16
CA SER A 64 10.84 14.17 -0.74
C SER A 64 9.55 13.65 -0.09
N ALA A 65 9.54 13.49 1.24
CA ALA A 65 8.33 13.09 1.94
C ALA A 65 7.17 14.07 1.68
N ALA A 66 7.45 15.37 1.66
CA ALA A 66 6.46 16.41 1.38
C ALA A 66 5.87 16.28 -0.03
N ASP A 67 6.70 16.01 -1.05
CA ASP A 67 6.22 15.83 -2.42
C ASP A 67 5.39 14.54 -2.56
N LYS A 68 5.74 13.48 -1.83
CA LYS A 68 4.94 12.25 -1.80
C LYS A 68 3.55 12.50 -1.20
N GLU A 69 3.47 13.24 -0.10
CA GLU A 69 2.17 13.63 0.49
C GLU A 69 1.37 14.52 -0.46
N ALA A 70 2.01 15.53 -1.07
CA ALA A 70 1.35 16.41 -2.04
C ALA A 70 0.80 15.64 -3.26
N LEU A 71 1.56 14.67 -3.77
CA LEU A 71 1.11 13.82 -4.86
C LEU A 71 -0.09 12.94 -4.45
N VAL A 72 -0.08 12.39 -3.24
CA VAL A 72 -1.23 11.63 -2.71
C VAL A 72 -2.47 12.53 -2.60
N GLU A 73 -2.34 13.75 -2.10
CA GLU A 73 -3.46 14.70 -2.03
C GLU A 73 -3.99 15.08 -3.42
N TYR A 74 -3.10 15.31 -4.39
CA TYR A 74 -3.50 15.54 -5.78
C TYR A 74 -4.31 14.36 -6.34
N LEU A 75 -3.85 13.12 -6.13
CA LEU A 75 -4.52 11.91 -6.63
C LEU A 75 -5.89 11.66 -5.99
N LYS A 76 -6.17 12.19 -4.80
CA LYS A 76 -7.51 12.16 -4.19
C LYS A 76 -8.54 13.02 -4.93
N THR A 77 -8.11 13.91 -5.83
CA THR A 77 -8.99 14.82 -6.58
C THR A 77 -9.39 14.32 -7.96
N LEU A 78 -8.86 13.17 -8.40
CA LEU A 78 -9.13 12.54 -9.70
C LEU A 78 -10.27 11.50 -9.60
#